data_AF-X0XHA1-F1
#
_entry.id   AF-X0XHA1-F1
#
_cell.length_a   1.000
_cell.length_b   1.000
_cell.length_c   1.000
_cell.angle_alpha   90.00
_cell.angle_beta   90.00
_cell.angle_gamma   90.00
#
_symmetry.space_group_name_H-M   'P 1'
#
loop_
_entity.id
_entity.type
_entity.pdbx_description
1 polymer ?
#
loop_
_entity_poly.entity_id
_entity_poly.type
_entity_poly.pdbx_seq_one_letter_code
_entity_poly.pdbx_strand_id
1 'polypeptide(L)' 'DECHLKQHLDEGASYWGIGLGEHLDQQVNLEKEKIPFPENSFDCVLCLDVLEHLEHIHQVFDELCRVT' A
#
# COMPACT_ATOMS: atom_id res chain seq x y z
N ASP A 1 -6.24 -4.81 5.08
CA ASP A 1 -7.25 -4.10 4.25
C ASP A 1 -7.88 -5.12 3.30
N GLU A 2 -9.17 -5.00 3.06
CA GLU A 2 -10.01 -5.89 2.24
C GLU A 2 -10.29 -5.28 0.85
N CYS A 3 -9.58 -4.21 0.50
CA CYS A 3 -9.72 -3.48 -0.77
C CYS A 3 -11.15 -2.96 -1.02
N HIS A 4 -11.94 -2.72 0.02
CA HIS A 4 -13.34 -2.29 -0.11
C HIS A 4 -13.51 -0.97 -0.86
N LEU A 5 -12.50 -0.10 -0.90
CA LEU A 5 -12.55 1.15 -1.65
C LEU A 5 -12.73 0.92 -3.16
N LYS A 6 -12.22 -0.20 -3.69
CA LYS A 6 -12.20 -0.52 -5.13
C LYS A 6 -13.59 -0.45 -5.78
N GLN A 7 -14.65 -0.83 -5.06
CA GLN A 7 -16.02 -0.81 -5.57
C GLN A 7 -16.65 0.60 -5.65
N HIS A 8 -16.00 1.60 -5.06
CA HIS A 8 -16.47 2.98 -4.98
C HIS A 8 -15.68 3.93 -5.90
N LEU A 9 -14.67 3.42 -6.59
CA LEU A 9 -13.85 4.21 -7.52
C LEU A 9 -14.53 4.28 -8.90
N ASP A 10 -14.35 5.41 -9.57
CA ASP A 10 -14.80 5.60 -10.94
C ASP A 10 -14.08 4.63 -11.90
N GLU A 11 -14.70 4.31 -13.04
CA GLU A 11 -14.15 3.36 -14.04
C GLU A 11 -12.75 3.73 -14.57
N GLY A 12 -12.36 5.00 -14.47
CA GLY A 12 -11.05 5.49 -14.88
C GLY A 12 -9.94 5.34 -13.84
N ALA A 13 -10.26 4.99 -12.60
CA ALA A 13 -9.30 4.86 -11.52
C ALA A 13 -8.81 3.42 -11.36
N SER A 14 -7.50 3.27 -11.14
CA SER A 14 -6.88 1.98 -10.82
C SER A 14 -6.56 1.91 -9.33
N TYR A 15 -6.82 0.75 -8.71
CA TYR A 15 -6.54 0.49 -7.30
C TYR A 15 -5.77 -0.81 -7.15
N TRP A 16 -4.71 -0.76 -6.35
CA TRP A 16 -3.85 -1.91 -6.07
C TRP A 16 -3.59 -2.03 -4.57
N GLY A 17 -4.15 -3.07 -3.95
CA GLY A 17 -3.98 -3.32 -2.52
C GLY A 17 -2.78 -4.24 -2.23
N ILE A 18 -1.91 -3.84 -1.30
CA ILE A 18 -0.80 -4.65 -0.80
C ILE A 18 -0.82 -4.80 0.73
N GLY A 19 -0.13 -5.81 1.26
CA GLY A 19 -0.01 -6.05 2.70
C GLY A 19 -0.09 -7.53 3.04
N LEU A 20 -0.60 -7.84 4.24
CA LEU A 20 -0.92 -9.20 4.67
C LEU A 20 -2.44 -9.35 4.81
N GLY A 21 -3.05 -10.29 4.08
CA GLY A 21 -4.51 -10.51 4.08
C GLY A 21 -5.02 -11.21 2.84
N GLU A 22 -6.20 -11.84 2.89
CA GLU A 22 -6.65 -12.75 1.81
C GLU A 22 -7.11 -12.03 0.53
N HIS A 23 -7.59 -10.80 0.65
CA HIS A 23 -8.27 -10.07 -0.43
C HIS A 23 -7.41 -9.00 -1.12
N LEU A 24 -6.10 -9.07 -0.93
CA LEU A 24 -5.14 -8.15 -1.52
C LEU A 24 -4.79 -8.54 -2.95
N ASP A 25 -4.48 -7.55 -3.79
CA ASP A 25 -3.97 -7.80 -5.14
C ASP A 25 -2.55 -8.39 -5.10
N GLN A 26 -1.77 -8.08 -4.06
CA GLN A 26 -0.43 -8.65 -3.83
C GLN A 26 -0.07 -8.76 -2.34
N GLN A 27 0.41 -9.93 -1.91
CA GLN A 27 0.98 -10.10 -0.57
C GLN A 27 2.35 -9.42 -0.49
N VAL A 28 2.53 -8.54 0.51
CA VAL A 28 3.80 -7.86 0.80
C VAL A 28 3.91 -7.72 2.32
N ASN A 29 4.94 -8.30 2.92
CA ASN A 29 5.22 -8.08 4.33
C ASN A 29 6.06 -6.79 4.51
N LEU A 30 5.40 -5.68 4.85
CA LEU A 30 6.04 -4.37 5.00
C LEU A 30 7.15 -4.33 6.08
N GLU A 31 7.20 -5.29 7.01
CA GLU A 31 8.28 -5.37 8.02
C GLU A 31 9.55 -6.03 7.48
N LYS A 32 9.43 -6.82 6.41
CA LYS A 32 10.52 -7.68 5.92
C LYS A 32 10.94 -7.33 4.51
N GLU A 33 10.06 -6.70 3.74
CA GLU A 33 10.19 -6.52 2.31
C GLU A 33 10.02 -5.06 1.94
N LYS A 34 10.72 -4.68 0.87
CA LYS A 34 10.57 -3.35 0.26
C LYS A 34 9.27 -3.30 -0.53
N ILE A 35 8.63 -2.12 -0.59
CA ILE A 35 7.46 -1.91 -1.45
C ILE A 35 7.88 -2.13 -2.92
N PRO A 36 7.30 -3.09 -3.65
CA PRO A 36 7.83 -3.62 -4.91
C PRO A 36 7.46 -2.77 -6.13
N PHE A 37 7.40 -1.45 -5.97
CA PHE A 37 7.07 -0.52 -7.05
C PHE A 37 8.20 0.49 -7.24
N PRO A 38 8.47 0.96 -8.47
CA PRO A 38 9.39 2.06 -8.75
C PRO A 38 8.97 3.37 -8.06
N GLU A 39 9.85 4.38 -8.14
CA GLU A 39 9.53 5.73 -7.67
C GLU A 39 8.38 6.36 -8.48
N ASN A 40 7.52 7.16 -7.84
CA ASN A 40 6.38 7.85 -8.45
C ASN A 40 5.46 6.91 -9.30
N SER A 41 5.14 5.74 -8.76
CA SER A 41 4.30 4.74 -9.46
C SER A 41 2.80 4.95 -9.24
N PHE A 42 2.40 5.73 -8.24
CA PHE A 42 1.01 5.97 -7.87
C PHE A 42 0.74 7.46 -7.67
N ASP A 43 -0.40 7.96 -8.13
CA ASP A 43 -0.81 9.35 -7.88
C ASP A 43 -1.20 9.60 -6.41
N CYS A 44 -1.56 8.54 -5.68
CA CYS A 44 -2.00 8.59 -4.29
C CYS A 44 -1.76 7.25 -3.59
N VAL A 45 -1.28 7.29 -2.36
CA VAL A 45 -1.11 6.11 -1.49
C VAL A 45 -1.94 6.27 -0.23
N LEU A 46 -2.71 5.23 0.08
CA LEU A 46 -3.50 5.13 1.31
C LEU A 46 -2.84 4.12 2.23
N CYS A 47 -2.53 4.55 3.46
CA CYS A 47 -1.97 3.71 4.51
C CYS A 47 -2.79 3.95 5.78
N LEU A 48 -3.88 3.17 5.93
CA LEU A 48 -4.88 3.34 6.98
C LEU A 48 -4.66 2.29 8.07
N ASP A 49 -4.48 2.73 9.32
CA ASP A 49 -4.29 1.88 10.50
C ASP A 49 -3.23 0.78 10.32
N VAL A 50 -2.12 1.10 9.63
CA VAL A 50 -1.01 0.19 9.34
C VAL A 50 0.28 0.63 10.03
N LEU A 51 0.64 1.91 9.92
CA LEU A 51 1.97 2.40 10.33
C LEU A 51 2.26 2.18 11.82
N GLU A 52 1.25 2.29 12.68
CA GLU A 52 1.36 2.11 14.12
C GLU A 52 1.69 0.68 14.55
N HIS A 53 1.53 -0.28 13.65
CA HIS A 53 1.81 -1.69 13.89
C HIS A 53 3.24 -2.09 13.49
N LEU A 54 4.00 -1.20 12.84
CA LEU A 54 5.31 -1.50 12.29
C LEU A 54 6.44 -1.15 13.26
N GLU A 55 7.48 -1.97 13.34
CA GLU A 55 8.70 -1.67 14.09
C GLU A 55 9.54 -0.58 13.38
N HIS A 56 9.57 -0.63 12.06
CA HIS A 56 10.38 0.26 11.22
C HIS A 56 9.55 1.33 10.49
N ILE A 57 8.66 2.00 11.23
CA ILE A 57 7.67 2.98 10.71
C ILE A 57 8.31 3.98 9.74
N HIS A 58 9.42 4.61 10.09
CA HIS A 58 10.05 5.63 9.26
C HIS A 58 10.54 5.08 7.91
N GLN A 59 11.07 3.85 7.89
CA GLN A 59 11.57 3.24 6.66
C GLN A 59 10.41 2.90 5.72
N VAL A 60 9.31 2.38 6.27
CA VAL A 60 8.12 2.09 5.46
C VAL A 60 7.45 3.38 5.01
N PHE A 61 7.40 4.41 5.85
CA PHE A 61 6.89 5.73 5.45
C PHE A 61 7.70 6.35 4.32
N ASP A 62 9.04 6.29 4.38
CA ASP A 62 9.90 6.74 3.29
C ASP A 62 9.62 5.96 1.99
N GLU A 63 9.31 4.67 2.08
CA GLU A 63 8.92 3.86 0.92
C GLU A 63 7.55 4.25 0.35
N LEU A 64 6.57 4.61 1.19
CA LEU A 64 5.28 5.14 0.74
C LEU A 64 5.47 6.47 -0.01
N CYS A 65 6.30 7.37 0.53
CA CYS A 65 6.66 8.63 -0.13
C CYS A 65 7.47 8.41 -1.41
N ARG A 66 8.27 7.35 -1.51
CA ARG A 66 9.02 7.04 -2.73
C ARG A 66 8.10 6.65 -3.88
N VAL A 67 7.07 5.85 -3.60
CA VAL A 67 6.18 5.32 -4.66
C VAL A 67 5.04 6.28 -5.04
N THR A 68 4.84 7.36 -4.29
CA THR A 68 3.87 8.44 -4.56
C THR A 68 4.55 9.65 -5.16
#